data_AF-A0A3D4ECY5-F1
#
_entry.id   AF-A0A3D4ECY5-F1
#
_cell.length_a   1.000
_cell.length_b   1.000
_cell.length_c   1.000
_cell.angle_alpha   90.00
_cell.angle_beta   90.00
_cell.angle_gamma   90.00
#
_symmetry.space_group_name_H-M   'P 1'
#
loop_
_entity.id
_entity.type
_entity.pdbx_description
1 polymer ?
#
loop_
_entity_poly.entity_id
_entity_poly.type
_entity_poly.pdbx_seq_one_letter_code
_entity_poly.pdbx_strand_id
1 'polypeptide(L)'
;MKITLKEISVKELTEGYKDNAEAGVVGYSGKLDIRPPYQREFVYGEKQRNAVIDTVFNGFPLNVMYWAVREDGGYEVIDGQQRTLSLCQFVHGDFAFDFKYFHNLTTDEREKVLAYKLMIYICEGSDSEKLSWFKTINIAGEKLTEQELRNAVYAGPWLSDAKKYFSKTGCPAYGMGSRYLNGSPIRQDYLERVIDWHSKGNIEIYMAKHQNDANASELWQYFQRVINWVNMLFPKYRKEMKGVPWGELFNKYGDKYYDPT
;
A
#
# COMPACT_ATOMS: atom_id res chain seq x y z
N MET A 1 7.93 -7.99 -23.92
CA MET A 1 6.68 -7.65 -23.20
C MET A 1 5.52 -7.58 -24.18
N LYS A 2 4.44 -8.31 -23.91
CA LYS A 2 3.21 -8.34 -24.68
C LYS A 2 2.10 -7.64 -23.88
N ILE A 3 1.34 -6.77 -24.53
CA ILE A 3 0.26 -6.01 -23.90
C ILE A 3 -1.02 -6.25 -24.71
N THR A 4 -2.09 -6.67 -24.05
CA THR A 4 -3.39 -6.95 -24.69
C THR A 4 -4.50 -6.24 -23.94
N LEU A 5 -5.35 -5.51 -24.66
CA LEU A 5 -6.53 -4.88 -24.07
C LEU A 5 -7.66 -5.90 -23.91
N LYS A 6 -8.27 -5.94 -22.73
CA LYS A 6 -9.44 -6.77 -22.42
C LYS A 6 -10.48 -5.92 -21.70
N GLU A 7 -11.73 -6.09 -22.09
CA GLU A 7 -12.87 -5.53 -21.37
C GLU A 7 -13.34 -6.53 -20.31
N ILE A 8 -13.43 -6.08 -19.05
CA ILE A 8 -13.92 -6.89 -17.93
C ILE A 8 -15.04 -6.12 -17.24
N SER A 9 -16.19 -6.75 -17.04
CA SER A 9 -17.29 -6.10 -16.32
C SER A 9 -17.00 -5.99 -14.82
N VAL A 10 -17.63 -5.02 -14.15
CA VAL A 10 -17.60 -4.94 -12.68
C VAL A 10 -18.12 -6.23 -12.04
N LYS A 11 -19.14 -6.86 -12.64
CA LYS A 11 -19.63 -8.17 -12.20
C LYS A 11 -18.53 -9.22 -12.18
N GLU A 12 -17.83 -9.39 -13.30
CA GLU A 12 -16.72 -10.34 -13.40
C GLU A 12 -15.60 -9.98 -12.43
N LEU A 13 -15.22 -8.71 -12.34
CA LEU A 13 -14.16 -8.23 -11.45
C LEU A 13 -14.43 -8.59 -9.98
N THR A 14 -15.67 -8.37 -9.52
CA THR A 14 -16.07 -8.53 -8.11
C THR A 14 -16.45 -9.95 -7.75
N GLU A 15 -16.55 -10.85 -8.73
CA GLU A 15 -16.87 -12.25 -8.49
C GLU A 15 -15.80 -12.91 -7.59
N GLY A 16 -16.25 -13.62 -6.56
CA GLY A 16 -15.34 -14.27 -5.61
C GLY A 16 -14.47 -13.31 -4.80
N TYR A 17 -14.84 -12.02 -4.71
CA TYR A 17 -14.10 -11.03 -3.93
C TYR A 17 -13.93 -11.46 -2.48
N LYS A 18 -12.70 -11.37 -1.98
CA LYS A 18 -12.35 -11.59 -0.57
C LYS A 18 -11.28 -10.59 -0.15
N ASP A 19 -11.57 -9.83 0.90
CA ASP A 19 -10.59 -9.01 1.60
C ASP A 19 -10.05 -9.79 2.80
N ASN A 20 -8.86 -10.38 2.66
CA ASN A 20 -8.20 -11.11 3.75
C ASN A 20 -7.29 -10.19 4.57
N ALA A 21 -7.51 -8.87 4.53
CA ALA A 21 -6.69 -7.87 5.16
C ALA A 21 -5.20 -8.10 4.86
N GLU A 22 -4.40 -8.46 5.87
CA GLU A 22 -2.96 -8.60 5.75
C GLU A 22 -2.49 -9.64 4.74
N ALA A 23 -3.31 -10.66 4.46
CA ALA A 23 -2.99 -11.72 3.51
C ALA A 23 -3.26 -11.33 2.04
N GLY A 24 -3.74 -10.11 1.80
CA GLY A 24 -4.03 -9.59 0.46
C GLY A 24 -5.53 -9.58 0.13
N VAL A 25 -5.84 -9.07 -1.05
CA VAL A 25 -7.23 -8.91 -1.51
C VAL A 25 -7.35 -9.54 -2.89
N VAL A 26 -8.33 -10.43 -3.07
CA VAL A 26 -8.53 -11.16 -4.33
C VAL A 26 -9.90 -10.90 -4.94
N GLY A 27 -10.01 -11.03 -6.25
CA GLY A 27 -11.25 -10.96 -7.02
C GLY A 27 -11.15 -11.73 -8.33
N TYR A 28 -12.07 -11.48 -9.27
CA TYR A 28 -12.13 -12.17 -10.57
C TYR A 28 -12.11 -13.71 -10.42
N SER A 29 -13.04 -14.23 -9.63
CA SER A 29 -13.11 -15.65 -9.24
C SER A 29 -11.82 -16.17 -8.57
N GLY A 30 -11.15 -15.31 -7.80
CA GLY A 30 -9.89 -15.62 -7.12
C GLY A 30 -8.65 -15.62 -8.03
N LYS A 31 -8.81 -15.31 -9.32
CA LYS A 31 -7.70 -15.28 -10.29
C LYS A 31 -6.92 -13.97 -10.25
N LEU A 32 -7.52 -12.89 -9.75
CA LEU A 32 -6.87 -11.58 -9.65
C LEU A 32 -6.44 -11.34 -8.20
N ASP A 33 -5.15 -11.15 -7.98
CA ASP A 33 -4.64 -10.48 -6.78
C ASP A 33 -4.76 -8.97 -6.98
N ILE A 34 -5.76 -8.40 -6.31
CA ILE A 34 -6.07 -6.97 -6.35
C ILE A 34 -5.04 -6.19 -5.54
N ARG A 35 -4.57 -6.75 -4.42
CA ARG A 35 -3.58 -6.14 -3.55
C ARG A 35 -2.66 -7.21 -2.97
N PRO A 36 -1.50 -7.43 -3.62
CA PRO A 36 -0.44 -8.26 -3.08
C PRO A 36 0.06 -7.73 -1.73
N PRO A 37 0.57 -8.60 -0.83
CA PRO A 37 1.01 -8.19 0.52
C PRO A 37 2.08 -7.10 0.53
N TYR A 38 2.90 -6.99 -0.51
CA TYR A 38 3.96 -6.00 -0.63
C TYR A 38 3.47 -4.62 -1.11
N GLN A 39 2.31 -4.53 -1.77
CA GLN A 39 1.72 -3.25 -2.22
C GLN A 39 1.06 -2.46 -1.07
N ARG A 40 0.96 -1.14 -1.20
CA ARG A 40 0.37 -0.27 -0.17
C ARG A 40 -1.09 -0.64 0.12
N GLU A 41 -1.57 -0.29 1.32
CA GLU A 41 -2.98 -0.47 1.66
C GLU A 41 -3.89 0.50 0.87
N PHE A 42 -5.20 0.42 1.09
CA PHE A 42 -6.16 1.32 0.47
C PHE A 42 -6.01 2.73 1.08
N VAL A 43 -5.72 3.74 0.24
CA VAL A 43 -5.43 5.11 0.68
C VAL A 43 -6.49 6.13 0.25
N TYR A 44 -7.43 5.75 -0.62
CA TYR A 44 -8.49 6.66 -1.04
C TYR A 44 -9.38 7.06 0.13
N GLY A 45 -9.54 8.36 0.30
CA GLY A 45 -10.57 8.92 1.17
C GLY A 45 -11.98 8.70 0.62
N GLU A 46 -12.99 9.07 1.41
CA GLU A 46 -14.41 9.00 1.01
C GLU A 46 -14.68 9.72 -0.33
N LYS A 47 -14.19 10.95 -0.48
CA LYS A 47 -14.37 11.71 -1.73
C LYS A 47 -13.81 11.00 -2.97
N GLN A 48 -12.62 10.41 -2.86
CA GLN A 48 -11.97 9.73 -3.97
C GLN A 48 -12.68 8.43 -4.35
N ARG A 49 -13.05 7.60 -3.35
CA ARG A 49 -13.78 6.36 -3.61
C ARG A 49 -15.16 6.65 -4.20
N ASN A 50 -15.86 7.67 -3.69
CA ASN A 50 -17.19 8.05 -4.18
C ASN A 50 -17.12 8.57 -5.62
N ALA A 51 -16.05 9.28 -6.00
CA ALA A 51 -15.85 9.71 -7.39
C ALA A 51 -15.71 8.52 -8.37
N VAL A 52 -15.10 7.39 -7.94
CA VAL A 52 -15.04 6.17 -8.75
C VAL A 52 -16.45 5.62 -8.99
N ILE A 53 -17.26 5.55 -7.93
CA ILE A 53 -18.62 5.04 -8.01
C ILE A 53 -19.50 5.97 -8.85
N ASP A 54 -19.41 7.28 -8.63
CA ASP A 54 -20.11 8.29 -9.43
C ASP A 54 -19.78 8.18 -10.94
N THR A 55 -18.51 7.98 -11.28
CA THR A 55 -18.07 7.78 -12.67
C THR A 55 -18.76 6.57 -13.30
N VAL A 56 -18.85 5.45 -12.57
CA VAL A 56 -19.53 4.23 -13.03
C VAL A 56 -21.03 4.44 -13.16
N PHE A 57 -21.67 5.08 -12.17
CA PHE A 57 -23.10 5.39 -12.21
C PHE A 57 -23.48 6.27 -13.40
N ASN A 58 -22.62 7.22 -13.77
CA ASN A 58 -22.85 8.11 -14.90
C ASN A 58 -22.41 7.50 -16.25
N GLY A 59 -21.75 6.33 -16.25
CA GLY A 59 -21.22 5.71 -17.47
C GLY A 59 -20.04 6.48 -18.08
N PHE A 60 -19.37 7.32 -17.29
CA PHE A 60 -18.17 8.04 -17.71
C PHE A 60 -16.97 7.08 -17.79
N PRO A 61 -15.97 7.39 -18.64
CA PRO A 61 -14.80 6.55 -18.76
C PRO A 61 -13.94 6.62 -17.50
N LEU A 62 -13.76 5.50 -16.81
CA LEU A 62 -12.69 5.33 -15.84
C LEU A 62 -11.38 5.19 -16.62
N ASN A 63 -10.30 5.72 -16.02
CA ASN A 63 -8.96 5.50 -16.55
C ASN A 63 -8.70 4.00 -16.75
N VAL A 64 -7.84 3.66 -17.69
CA VAL A 64 -7.45 2.26 -17.92
C VAL A 64 -6.76 1.66 -16.69
N MET A 65 -6.82 0.35 -16.55
CA MET A 65 -6.14 -0.41 -15.50
C MET A 65 -5.13 -1.35 -16.13
N TYR A 66 -4.12 -1.75 -15.35
CA TYR A 66 -3.05 -2.62 -15.85
C TYR A 66 -2.87 -3.81 -14.92
N TRP A 67 -2.92 -5.01 -15.50
CA TRP A 67 -2.70 -6.26 -14.78
C TRP A 67 -1.48 -6.98 -15.35
N ALA A 68 -0.66 -7.58 -14.50
CA ALA A 68 0.37 -8.53 -14.91
C ALA A 68 -0.17 -9.95 -14.90
N VAL A 69 0.28 -10.76 -15.86
CA VAL A 69 0.16 -12.23 -15.77
C VAL A 69 1.18 -12.75 -14.78
N ARG A 70 0.71 -13.59 -13.85
CA ARG A 70 1.55 -14.31 -12.88
C ARG A 70 1.95 -15.68 -13.43
N GLU A 71 3.00 -16.28 -12.85
CA GLU A 71 3.49 -17.60 -13.26
C GLU A 71 2.44 -18.72 -13.09
N ASP A 72 1.54 -18.58 -12.12
CA ASP A 72 0.45 -19.52 -11.85
C ASP A 72 -0.74 -19.39 -12.82
N GLY A 73 -0.63 -18.53 -13.84
CA GLY A 73 -1.70 -18.23 -14.80
C GLY A 73 -2.77 -17.27 -14.28
N GLY A 74 -2.64 -16.79 -13.04
CA GLY A 74 -3.46 -15.72 -12.48
C GLY A 74 -3.00 -14.33 -12.93
N TYR A 75 -3.60 -13.31 -12.32
CA TYR A 75 -3.34 -11.91 -12.56
C TYR A 75 -2.99 -11.16 -11.28
N GLU A 76 -2.25 -10.09 -11.44
CA GLU A 76 -1.90 -9.16 -10.36
C GLU A 76 -2.13 -7.73 -10.82
N VAL A 77 -2.72 -6.88 -9.98
CA VAL A 77 -2.90 -5.46 -10.32
C VAL A 77 -1.56 -4.73 -10.24
N ILE A 78 -1.15 -4.11 -11.35
CA ILE A 78 0.03 -3.23 -11.44
C ILE A 78 -0.39 -1.76 -11.30
N ASP A 79 -1.52 -1.38 -11.90
CA ASP A 79 -2.10 -0.05 -11.75
C ASP A 79 -3.63 -0.12 -11.73
N GLY A 80 -4.24 0.80 -10.99
CA GLY A 80 -5.69 0.84 -10.79
C GLY A 80 -6.16 0.24 -9.47
N GLN A 81 -5.25 -0.20 -8.60
CA GLN A 81 -5.57 -0.84 -7.31
C GLN A 81 -6.67 -0.13 -6.53
N GLN A 82 -6.57 1.18 -6.34
CA GLN A 82 -7.53 1.97 -5.54
C GLN A 82 -8.92 2.02 -6.20
N ARG A 83 -8.97 2.10 -7.54
CA ARG A 83 -10.22 2.09 -8.31
C ARG A 83 -10.87 0.70 -8.25
N THR A 84 -10.08 -0.35 -8.44
CA THR A 84 -10.51 -1.75 -8.31
C THR A 84 -11.10 -2.02 -6.93
N LEU A 85 -10.38 -1.65 -5.86
CA LEU A 85 -10.86 -1.83 -4.49
C LEU A 85 -12.13 -1.04 -4.20
N SER A 86 -12.24 0.21 -4.68
CA SER A 86 -13.46 1.02 -4.50
C SER A 86 -14.69 0.32 -5.09
N LEU A 87 -14.55 -0.27 -6.28
CA LEU A 87 -15.63 -1.02 -6.94
C LEU A 87 -15.99 -2.29 -6.18
N CYS A 88 -14.99 -3.08 -5.79
CA CYS A 88 -15.19 -4.30 -5.02
C CYS A 88 -15.87 -4.02 -3.67
N GLN A 89 -15.37 -3.05 -2.92
CA GLN A 89 -15.92 -2.66 -1.61
C GLN A 89 -17.36 -2.14 -1.72
N PHE A 90 -17.67 -1.35 -2.76
CA PHE A 90 -19.03 -0.87 -2.96
C PHE A 90 -19.99 -2.02 -3.27
N VAL A 91 -19.65 -2.89 -4.22
CA VAL A 91 -20.47 -4.06 -4.59
C VAL A 91 -20.62 -5.04 -3.42
N HIS A 92 -19.58 -5.19 -2.59
CA HIS A 92 -19.63 -6.00 -1.38
C HIS A 92 -20.51 -5.38 -0.27
N GLY A 93 -20.74 -4.06 -0.33
CA GLY A 93 -21.58 -3.33 0.61
C GLY A 93 -20.82 -2.70 1.79
N ASP A 94 -19.51 -2.50 1.66
CA ASP A 94 -18.65 -1.97 2.73
C ASP A 94 -18.88 -0.47 3.02
N PHE A 95 -19.43 0.26 2.05
CA PHE A 95 -19.78 1.67 2.21
C PHE A 95 -20.99 2.05 1.34
N ALA A 96 -21.61 3.18 1.69
CA ALA A 96 -22.70 3.78 0.94
C ALA A 96 -22.20 4.88 -0.01
N PHE A 97 -22.79 4.96 -1.19
CA PHE A 97 -22.66 6.07 -2.12
C PHE A 97 -24.00 6.79 -2.20
N ASP A 98 -24.01 8.11 -2.02
CA ASP A 98 -25.24 8.91 -1.96
C ASP A 98 -26.31 8.32 -1.02
N PHE A 99 -25.89 7.97 0.20
CA PHE A 99 -26.71 7.33 1.24
C PHE A 99 -27.31 5.96 0.89
N LYS A 100 -26.93 5.36 -0.24
CA LYS A 100 -27.36 4.02 -0.66
C LYS A 100 -26.18 3.04 -0.64
N TYR A 101 -26.34 1.91 0.03
CA TYR A 101 -25.47 0.76 -0.19
C TYR A 101 -25.85 0.05 -1.48
N PHE A 102 -24.95 -0.78 -2.02
CA PHE A 102 -25.23 -1.57 -3.22
C PHE A 102 -26.50 -2.44 -3.10
N HIS A 103 -26.78 -2.97 -1.91
CA HIS A 103 -27.99 -3.76 -1.66
C HIS A 103 -29.27 -2.92 -1.56
N ASN A 104 -29.19 -1.59 -1.39
CA ASN A 104 -30.33 -0.68 -1.39
C ASN A 104 -30.68 -0.12 -2.77
N LEU A 105 -29.81 -0.32 -3.76
CA LEU A 105 -30.03 0.12 -5.13
C LEU A 105 -31.22 -0.60 -5.77
N THR A 106 -31.90 0.08 -6.69
CA THR A 106 -32.92 -0.55 -7.53
C THR A 106 -32.28 -1.60 -8.45
N THR A 107 -33.08 -2.50 -9.02
CA THR A 107 -32.56 -3.58 -9.88
C THR A 107 -31.82 -3.03 -11.10
N ASP A 108 -32.36 -2.00 -11.74
CA ASP A 108 -31.74 -1.32 -12.89
C ASP A 108 -30.44 -0.59 -12.50
N GLU A 109 -30.38 0.08 -11.34
CA GLU A 109 -29.16 0.70 -10.81
C GLU A 109 -28.05 -0.35 -10.60
N ARG A 110 -28.39 -1.50 -9.99
CA ARG A 110 -27.43 -2.60 -9.77
C ARG A 110 -26.92 -3.19 -11.07
N GLU A 111 -27.82 -3.46 -12.02
CA GLU A 111 -27.46 -4.01 -13.33
C GLU A 111 -26.54 -3.05 -14.09
N LYS A 112 -26.80 -1.74 -14.02
CA LYS A 112 -25.96 -0.72 -14.63
C LYS A 112 -24.54 -0.75 -14.07
N VAL A 113 -24.39 -0.77 -12.74
CA VAL A 113 -23.07 -0.83 -12.08
C VAL A 113 -22.34 -2.12 -12.45
N LEU A 114 -23.02 -3.27 -12.38
CA LEU A 114 -22.43 -4.59 -12.65
C LEU A 114 -22.04 -4.77 -14.13
N ALA A 115 -22.79 -4.19 -15.05
CA ALA A 115 -22.54 -4.29 -16.49
C ALA A 115 -21.43 -3.36 -17.00
N TYR A 116 -21.05 -2.33 -16.22
CA TYR A 116 -20.01 -1.38 -16.59
C TYR A 116 -18.71 -2.10 -16.96
N LYS A 117 -18.15 -1.74 -18.12
CA LYS A 117 -16.94 -2.37 -18.69
C LYS A 117 -15.70 -1.57 -18.32
N LEU A 118 -14.75 -2.25 -17.69
CA LEU A 118 -13.43 -1.74 -17.36
C LEU A 118 -12.47 -2.07 -18.50
N MET A 119 -11.66 -1.08 -18.89
CA MET A 119 -10.63 -1.22 -19.90
C MET A 119 -9.32 -1.66 -19.23
N ILE A 120 -8.95 -2.93 -19.41
CA ILE A 120 -7.82 -3.54 -18.69
C ILE A 120 -6.76 -4.00 -19.67
N TYR A 121 -5.56 -3.43 -19.56
CA TYR A 121 -4.38 -3.90 -20.27
C TYR A 121 -3.73 -5.03 -19.49
N ILE A 122 -3.73 -6.22 -20.08
CA ILE A 122 -3.03 -7.39 -19.56
C ILE A 122 -1.61 -7.38 -20.11
N CYS A 123 -0.64 -7.34 -19.21
CA CYS A 123 0.79 -7.31 -19.46
C CYS A 123 1.40 -8.69 -19.19
N GLU A 124 2.08 -9.24 -20.18
CA GLU A 124 2.77 -10.52 -20.12
C GLU A 124 4.25 -10.31 -20.47
N GLY A 125 5.15 -10.79 -19.64
CA GLY A 125 6.59 -10.58 -19.79
C GLY A 125 7.37 -11.08 -18.58
N SER A 126 8.68 -10.90 -18.63
CA SER A 126 9.57 -11.15 -17.49
C SER A 126 9.32 -10.17 -16.35
N ASP A 127 9.74 -10.50 -15.12
CA ASP A 127 9.52 -9.63 -13.97
C ASP A 127 10.26 -8.29 -14.07
N SER A 128 11.43 -8.27 -14.74
CA SER A 128 12.15 -7.03 -15.03
C SER A 128 11.37 -6.11 -15.98
N GLU A 129 10.69 -6.67 -16.98
CA GLU A 129 9.82 -5.92 -17.89
C GLU A 129 8.57 -5.40 -17.16
N LYS A 130 7.92 -6.24 -16.35
CA LYS A 130 6.77 -5.83 -15.53
C LYS A 130 7.15 -4.68 -14.59
N LEU A 131 8.30 -4.77 -13.93
CA LEU A 131 8.79 -3.75 -13.02
C LEU A 131 9.15 -2.43 -13.73
N SER A 132 9.80 -2.51 -14.90
CA SER A 132 10.09 -1.34 -15.73
C SER A 132 8.79 -0.64 -16.18
N TRP A 133 7.80 -1.43 -16.56
CA TRP A 133 6.49 -0.93 -16.95
C TRP A 133 5.73 -0.30 -15.79
N PHE A 134 5.75 -0.94 -14.62
CA PHE A 134 5.17 -0.39 -13.38
C PHE A 134 5.72 1.00 -13.08
N LYS A 135 7.05 1.17 -13.14
CA LYS A 135 7.70 2.48 -12.98
C LYS A 135 7.25 3.50 -14.03
N THR A 136 7.03 3.06 -15.27
CA THR A 136 6.62 3.92 -16.39
C THR A 136 5.16 4.40 -16.26
N ILE A 137 4.22 3.52 -15.90
CA ILE A 137 2.80 3.90 -15.76
C ILE A 137 2.58 4.82 -14.57
N ASN A 138 3.39 4.67 -13.51
CA ASN A 138 3.25 5.45 -12.28
C ASN A 138 3.40 6.98 -12.43
N ILE A 139 3.69 7.44 -13.64
CA ILE A 139 3.77 8.85 -14.00
C ILE A 139 2.38 9.51 -14.03
N ALA A 140 1.31 8.76 -14.31
CA ALA A 140 -0.05 9.30 -14.42
C ALA A 140 -0.96 8.80 -13.27
N GLY A 141 -1.32 9.68 -12.34
CA GLY A 141 -2.23 9.39 -11.23
C GLY A 141 -1.67 9.75 -9.86
N GLU A 142 -2.16 9.11 -8.80
CA GLU A 142 -1.62 9.31 -7.45
C GLU A 142 -0.27 8.59 -7.32
N LYS A 143 0.80 9.35 -7.61
CA LYS A 143 2.19 8.87 -7.63
C LYS A 143 2.50 8.05 -6.38
N LEU A 144 3.09 6.88 -6.62
CA LEU A 144 3.67 6.06 -5.57
C LEU A 144 4.86 6.79 -4.96
N THR A 145 5.07 6.58 -3.67
CA THR A 145 6.29 7.04 -3.00
C THR A 145 7.49 6.23 -3.48
N GLU A 146 8.70 6.77 -3.35
CA GLU A 146 9.92 6.02 -3.69
C GLU A 146 10.01 4.71 -2.91
N GLN A 147 9.59 4.72 -1.63
CA GLN A 147 9.52 3.50 -0.83
C GLN A 147 8.50 2.48 -1.37
N GLU A 148 7.35 2.93 -1.88
CA GLU A 148 6.38 2.03 -2.53
C GLU A 148 6.96 1.39 -3.81
N LEU A 149 7.79 2.12 -4.56
CA LEU A 149 8.52 1.57 -5.70
C LEU A 149 9.59 0.55 -5.25
N ARG A 150 10.36 0.86 -4.20
CA ARG A 150 11.36 -0.07 -3.61
C ARG A 150 10.72 -1.36 -3.11
N ASN A 151 9.54 -1.26 -2.49
CA ASN A 151 8.78 -2.41 -2.01
C ASN A 151 8.43 -3.40 -3.14
N ALA A 152 8.16 -2.91 -4.35
CA ALA A 152 7.91 -3.77 -5.51
C ALA A 152 9.19 -4.45 -6.03
N VAL A 153 10.36 -3.80 -5.92
CA VAL A 153 11.65 -4.39 -6.32
C VAL A 153 12.12 -5.45 -5.33
N TYR A 154 12.01 -5.15 -4.03
CA TYR A 154 12.57 -5.97 -2.95
C TYR A 154 11.47 -6.72 -2.18
N ALA A 155 10.44 -7.18 -2.90
CA ALA A 155 9.39 -7.98 -2.30
C ALA A 155 9.96 -9.29 -1.75
N GLY A 156 9.52 -9.67 -0.55
CA GLY A 156 10.02 -10.87 0.15
C GLY A 156 9.46 -11.01 1.56
N PRO A 157 9.84 -12.09 2.27
CA PRO A 157 9.36 -12.35 3.63
C PRO A 157 9.69 -11.20 4.60
N TRP A 158 10.90 -10.64 4.49
CA TRP A 158 11.34 -9.51 5.32
C TRP A 158 10.44 -8.29 5.18
N LEU A 159 10.15 -7.88 3.93
CA LEU A 159 9.31 -6.71 3.68
C LEU A 159 7.88 -6.94 4.18
N SER A 160 7.35 -8.14 3.94
CA SER A 160 6.01 -8.51 4.40
C SER A 160 5.88 -8.41 5.93
N ASP A 161 6.93 -8.79 6.65
CA ASP A 161 6.99 -8.65 8.10
C ASP A 161 7.22 -7.20 8.55
N ALA A 162 8.13 -6.46 7.91
CA ALA A 162 8.40 -5.05 8.20
C ALA A 162 7.13 -4.20 8.13
N LYS A 163 6.29 -4.43 7.11
CA LYS A 163 5.04 -3.68 6.91
C LYS A 163 4.05 -3.84 8.07
N LYS A 164 4.08 -4.97 8.80
CA LYS A 164 3.22 -5.14 9.99
C LYS A 164 3.55 -4.12 11.07
N TYR A 165 4.83 -3.76 11.22
CA TYR A 165 5.28 -2.78 12.21
C TYR A 165 5.11 -1.35 11.74
N PHE A 166 5.34 -1.06 10.45
CA PHE A 166 5.59 0.31 9.97
C PHE A 166 4.55 0.87 9.00
N SER A 167 3.71 0.04 8.39
CA SER A 167 3.07 0.41 7.11
C SER A 167 1.55 0.33 7.08
N LYS A 168 0.91 0.29 8.24
CA LYS A 168 -0.54 0.18 8.40
C LYS A 168 -1.11 1.30 9.25
N THR A 169 -2.40 1.56 9.08
CA THR A 169 -3.11 2.47 9.99
C THR A 169 -3.04 1.93 11.42
N GLY A 170 -2.54 2.73 12.35
CA GLY A 170 -2.43 2.32 13.75
C GLY A 170 -1.38 1.23 14.02
N CYS A 171 -0.42 1.00 13.12
CA CYS A 171 0.64 0.03 13.31
C CYS A 171 1.45 0.28 14.61
N PRO A 172 2.19 -0.71 15.13
CA PRO A 172 3.02 -0.55 16.32
C PRO A 172 3.94 0.67 16.26
N ALA A 173 4.60 0.92 15.12
CA ALA A 173 5.47 2.08 14.97
C ALA A 173 4.72 3.42 15.08
N TYR A 174 3.47 3.49 14.61
CA TYR A 174 2.62 4.66 14.77
C TYR A 174 2.25 4.88 16.25
N GLY A 175 1.88 3.82 16.96
CA GLY A 175 1.50 3.89 18.36
C GLY A 175 2.58 4.50 19.26
N MET A 176 3.85 4.16 19.02
CA MET A 176 4.98 4.66 19.81
C MET A 176 5.66 5.90 19.20
N GLY A 177 5.67 6.02 17.87
CA GLY A 177 6.46 7.02 17.15
C GLY A 177 5.70 8.22 16.62
N SER A 178 4.35 8.24 16.64
CA SER A 178 3.54 9.28 15.97
C SER A 178 3.75 10.71 16.43
N ARG A 179 4.23 10.88 17.67
CA ARG A 179 4.62 12.19 18.21
C ARG A 179 5.99 12.66 17.70
N TYR A 180 6.84 11.75 17.26
CA TYR A 180 8.23 12.01 16.90
C TYR A 180 8.48 11.97 15.39
N LEU A 181 7.70 11.18 14.64
CA LEU A 181 7.83 11.05 13.20
C LEU A 181 6.81 11.93 12.46
N ASN A 182 7.24 12.41 11.30
CA ASN A 182 6.35 13.01 10.30
C ASN A 182 5.91 11.96 9.28
N GLY A 183 4.85 12.27 8.53
CA GLY A 183 4.33 11.41 7.47
C GLY A 183 3.29 10.42 7.97
N SER A 184 2.93 9.50 7.08
CA SER A 184 1.85 8.53 7.24
C SER A 184 2.37 7.10 7.06
N PRO A 185 2.09 6.19 8.01
CA PRO A 185 2.43 4.77 7.88
C PRO A 185 1.90 4.15 6.58
N ILE A 186 0.65 4.47 6.20
CA ILE A 186 0.01 3.87 5.03
C ILE A 186 0.69 4.27 3.72
N ARG A 187 1.32 5.45 3.70
CA ARG A 187 2.16 5.98 2.59
C ARG A 187 3.60 5.49 2.62
N GLN A 188 3.92 4.59 3.55
CA GLN A 188 5.23 3.99 3.78
C GLN A 188 6.29 4.96 4.34
N ASP A 189 5.91 6.18 4.77
CA ASP A 189 6.86 7.19 5.25
C ASP A 189 7.64 6.73 6.49
N TYR A 190 6.99 5.94 7.36
CA TYR A 190 7.61 5.41 8.58
C TYR A 190 8.63 4.34 8.24
N LEU A 191 8.27 3.40 7.36
CA LEU A 191 9.17 2.33 6.92
C LEU A 191 10.39 2.93 6.24
N GLU A 192 10.19 3.87 5.31
CA GLU A 192 11.26 4.58 4.62
C GLU A 192 12.20 5.26 5.60
N ARG A 193 11.66 6.05 6.53
CA ARG A 193 12.46 6.81 7.50
C ARG A 193 13.29 5.91 8.40
N VAL A 194 12.74 4.79 8.84
CA VAL A 194 13.44 3.90 9.78
C VAL A 194 14.54 3.11 9.05
N ILE A 195 14.30 2.68 7.81
CA ILE A 195 15.35 2.09 6.98
C ILE A 195 16.44 3.11 6.70
N ASP A 196 16.09 4.35 6.33
CA ASP A 196 17.02 5.45 6.09
C ASP A 196 17.95 5.67 7.30
N TRP A 197 17.37 5.76 8.50
CA TRP A 197 18.12 5.90 9.74
C TRP A 197 19.07 4.72 10.00
N HIS A 198 18.59 3.48 9.87
CA HIS A 198 19.40 2.30 10.19
C HIS A 198 20.51 2.06 9.16
N SER A 199 20.20 2.29 7.88
CA SER A 199 21.11 2.11 6.75
C SER A 199 22.01 3.32 6.46
N LYS A 200 21.81 4.44 7.18
CA LYS A 200 22.52 5.71 6.97
C LYS A 200 22.36 6.22 5.52
N GLY A 201 21.12 6.22 5.03
CA GLY A 201 20.76 6.67 3.68
C GLY A 201 20.87 5.62 2.57
N ASN A 202 21.26 4.37 2.89
CA ASN A 202 21.45 3.30 1.91
C ASN A 202 20.27 2.34 1.85
N ILE A 203 19.06 2.88 1.59
CA ILE A 203 17.80 2.14 1.69
C ILE A 203 17.78 0.93 0.76
N GLU A 204 18.14 1.12 -0.52
CA GLU A 204 18.13 0.05 -1.52
C GLU A 204 19.11 -1.07 -1.17
N ILE A 205 20.31 -0.73 -0.68
CA ILE A 205 21.31 -1.71 -0.26
C ILE A 205 20.79 -2.53 0.93
N TYR A 206 20.16 -1.85 1.89
CA TYR A 206 19.58 -2.50 3.06
C TYR A 206 18.47 -3.47 2.65
N MET A 207 17.48 -3.01 1.88
CA MET A 207 16.38 -3.86 1.43
C MET A 207 16.86 -5.04 0.57
N ALA A 208 17.83 -4.82 -0.34
CA ALA A 208 18.40 -5.89 -1.15
C ALA A 208 19.08 -6.97 -0.31
N LYS A 209 19.84 -6.56 0.72
CA LYS A 209 20.54 -7.48 1.61
C LYS A 209 19.57 -8.33 2.44
N HIS A 210 18.49 -7.72 2.91
CA HIS A 210 17.54 -8.33 3.85
C HIS A 210 16.32 -8.96 3.17
N GLN A 211 16.16 -8.86 1.85
CA GLN A 211 14.96 -9.30 1.11
C GLN A 211 14.45 -10.70 1.49
N ASN A 212 15.37 -11.64 1.69
CA ASN A 212 15.07 -13.05 1.97
C ASN A 212 15.09 -13.40 3.46
N ASP A 213 15.34 -12.43 4.34
CA ASP A 213 15.29 -12.68 5.79
C ASP A 213 13.88 -13.04 6.21
N ALA A 214 13.75 -13.95 7.19
CA ALA A 214 12.46 -14.49 7.60
C ALA A 214 11.54 -13.45 8.28
N ASN A 215 12.11 -12.38 8.85
CA ASN A 215 11.38 -11.35 9.59
C ASN A 215 12.17 -10.03 9.66
N ALA A 216 11.52 -8.96 10.09
CA ALA A 216 12.11 -7.62 10.20
C ALA A 216 12.48 -7.23 11.64
N SER A 217 12.77 -8.22 12.49
CA SER A 217 13.00 -7.99 13.93
C SER A 217 14.18 -7.05 14.19
N GLU A 218 15.23 -7.10 13.36
CA GLU A 218 16.39 -6.20 13.48
C GLU A 218 15.96 -4.73 13.33
N LEU A 219 15.25 -4.41 12.24
CA LEU A 219 14.76 -3.06 11.97
C LEU A 219 13.76 -2.60 13.03
N TRP A 220 12.89 -3.51 13.49
CA TRP A 220 11.92 -3.22 14.54
C TRP A 220 12.61 -2.90 15.88
N GLN A 221 13.55 -3.73 16.33
CA GLN A 221 14.30 -3.50 17.56
C GLN A 221 15.12 -2.21 17.50
N TYR A 222 15.72 -1.92 16.34
CA TYR A 222 16.39 -0.63 16.10
C TYR A 222 15.46 0.55 16.38
N PHE A 223 14.27 0.55 15.77
CA PHE A 223 13.28 1.61 15.97
C PHE A 223 12.85 1.74 17.43
N GLN A 224 12.60 0.63 18.12
CA GLN A 224 12.23 0.63 19.53
C GLN A 224 13.33 1.27 20.39
N ARG A 225 14.61 0.96 20.13
CA ARG A 225 15.75 1.58 20.81
C ARG A 225 15.80 3.09 20.60
N VAL A 226 15.60 3.56 19.36
CA VAL A 226 15.53 5.00 19.05
C VAL A 226 14.45 5.68 19.88
N ILE A 227 13.21 5.19 19.83
CA ILE A 227 12.09 5.84 20.54
C ILE A 227 12.25 5.76 22.06
N ASN A 228 12.74 4.64 22.59
CA ASN A 228 12.99 4.49 24.02
C ASN A 228 14.08 5.46 24.50
N TRP A 229 15.16 5.63 23.72
CA TRP A 229 16.21 6.59 24.02
C TRP A 229 15.68 8.03 24.04
N VAL A 230 14.84 8.41 23.07
CA VAL A 230 14.19 9.73 23.06
C VAL A 230 13.32 9.94 24.30
N ASN A 231 12.50 8.94 24.66
CA ASN A 231 11.64 9.03 25.84
C ASN A 231 12.44 9.13 27.16
N MET A 232 13.59 8.45 27.24
CA MET A 232 14.49 8.50 28.39
C MET A 232 15.11 9.90 28.57
N LEU A 233 15.58 10.50 27.47
CA LEU A 233 16.18 11.85 27.50
C LEU A 233 15.16 12.96 27.66
N PHE A 234 13.95 12.77 27.12
CA PHE A 234 12.90 13.79 27.08
C PHE A 234 11.57 13.21 27.58
N PRO A 235 11.40 13.02 28.90
CA PRO A 235 10.17 12.41 29.47
C PRO A 235 8.90 13.23 29.20
N LYS A 236 9.04 14.55 28.99
CA LYS A 236 7.94 15.46 28.65
C LYS A 236 8.01 15.83 27.18
N TYR A 237 7.01 15.38 26.42
CA TYR A 237 6.87 15.71 25.00
C TYR A 237 6.66 17.23 24.78
N ARG A 238 7.29 17.75 23.72
CA ARG A 238 7.12 19.11 23.20
C ARG A 238 6.89 19.06 21.70
N LYS A 239 6.13 20.00 21.14
CA LYS A 239 5.72 19.96 19.72
C LYS A 239 6.92 20.02 18.76
N GLU A 240 7.99 20.67 19.17
CA GLU A 240 9.26 20.83 18.45
C GLU A 240 10.01 19.50 18.28
N MET A 241 9.67 18.48 19.08
CA MET A 241 10.26 17.14 18.97
C MET A 241 9.76 16.37 17.75
N LYS A 242 8.67 16.82 17.13
CA LYS A 242 8.09 16.16 15.97
C LYS A 242 8.92 16.44 14.72
N GLY A 243 9.35 15.38 14.04
CA GLY A 243 10.08 15.47 12.78
C GLY A 243 11.59 15.63 12.92
N VAL A 244 12.11 15.73 14.14
CA VAL A 244 13.56 15.71 14.41
C VAL A 244 14.16 14.40 13.88
N PRO A 245 15.39 14.41 13.32
CA PRO A 245 16.05 13.20 12.81
C PRO A 245 16.56 12.32 13.96
N TRP A 246 15.63 11.77 14.74
CA TRP A 246 15.92 11.03 15.97
C TRP A 246 16.82 9.81 15.76
N GLY A 247 16.66 9.08 14.65
CA GLY A 247 17.53 7.94 14.34
C GLY A 247 18.98 8.36 14.05
N GLU A 248 19.20 9.47 13.34
CA GLU A 248 20.55 10.00 13.12
C GLU A 248 21.22 10.43 14.44
N LEU A 249 20.45 11.12 15.29
CA LEU A 249 20.92 11.51 16.62
C LEU A 249 21.22 10.27 17.47
N PHE A 250 20.34 9.28 17.48
CA PHE A 250 20.55 8.02 18.18
C PHE A 250 21.80 7.29 17.67
N ASN A 251 22.03 7.23 16.37
CA ASN A 251 23.22 6.59 15.80
C ASN A 251 24.53 7.27 16.22
N LYS A 252 24.50 8.58 16.49
CA LYS A 252 25.67 9.36 16.91
C LYS A 252 25.87 9.38 18.43
N TYR A 253 24.78 9.32 19.19
CA TYR A 253 24.76 9.65 20.60
C TYR A 253 24.22 8.53 21.49
N GLY A 254 23.44 7.58 20.97
CA GLY A 254 22.65 6.61 21.71
C GLY A 254 23.43 5.61 22.55
N ASP A 255 24.71 5.38 22.22
CA ASP A 255 25.59 4.47 22.98
C ASP A 255 26.32 5.19 24.14
N LYS A 256 26.12 6.49 24.32
CA LYS A 256 26.68 7.23 25.45
C LYS A 256 25.71 7.18 26.64
N TYR A 257 26.27 7.03 27.84
CA TYR A 257 25.49 7.13 29.08
C TYR A 257 25.05 8.59 29.27
N TYR A 258 23.75 8.80 29.46
CA TYR A 258 23.18 10.09 29.85
C TYR A 258 22.43 9.90 31.16
N ASP A 259 22.79 10.66 32.18
CA ASP A 259 22.06 10.71 33.44
C ASP A 259 20.75 11.50 33.22
N PRO A 260 19.56 10.87 33.39
CA PRO A 260 18.28 11.53 33.14
C PRO A 260 17.81 12.45 34.28
N THR A 261 18.64 12.71 35.30
CA THR A 261 18.32 13.59 36.44
C THR A 261 18.58 15.07 36.18
#